data_AF-A0AAU4HY75-F1
#
_entry.id   AF-A0AAU4HY75-F1
#
_cell.length_a   1.000
_cell.length_b   1.000
_cell.length_c   1.000
_cell.angle_alpha   90.00
_cell.angle_beta   90.00
_cell.angle_gamma   90.00
#
_symmetry.space_group_name_H-M   'P 1'
#
loop_
_entity.id
_entity.type
_entity.pdbx_description
1 polymer ?
#
loop_
_entity_poly.entity_id
_entity_poly.type
_entity_poly.pdbx_seq_one_letter_code
_entity_poly.pdbx_strand_id
1 'polypeptide(L)' 'MNTSPALLPAVVRPAVEDRPWLSSDHCAGPVLDLLDALGWAIVDTPEANVHATSPDGRVYVGWLPEDPAAWQRDTVWQV' A
#
# COMPACT_ATOMS: atom_id res chain seq x y z
N MET A 1 -11.02 -2.34 45.49
CA MET A 1 -11.35 -1.96 44.10
C MET A 1 -10.44 -2.78 43.20
N ASN A 2 -10.96 -3.79 42.51
CA ASN A 2 -10.17 -4.56 41.55
C ASN A 2 -10.30 -3.90 40.18
N THR A 3 -9.18 -3.44 39.64
CA THR A 3 -9.09 -2.90 38.29
C THR A 3 -9.21 -4.07 37.30
N SER A 4 -10.26 -4.08 36.48
CA SER A 4 -10.39 -5.03 35.38
C SER A 4 -9.21 -4.86 34.42
N PRO A 5 -8.56 -5.95 33.96
CA PRO A 5 -7.52 -5.84 32.95
C PRO A 5 -8.20 -5.35 31.67
N ALA A 6 -7.74 -4.22 31.13
CA ALA A 6 -8.22 -3.72 29.86
C ALA A 6 -8.03 -4.84 28.80
N LEU A 7 -9.14 -5.30 28.22
CA LEU A 7 -9.14 -6.23 27.10
C LEU A 7 -8.41 -5.53 25.95
N LEU A 8 -7.14 -5.87 25.76
CA LEU A 8 -6.38 -5.41 24.60
C LEU A 8 -7.08 -5.90 23.34
N PRO A 9 -7.14 -5.09 22.26
CA PRO A 9 -7.68 -5.54 20.98
C PRO A 9 -6.99 -6.84 20.56
N ALA A 10 -7.77 -7.82 20.13
CA ALA A 10 -7.22 -9.07 19.62
C ALA A 10 -6.24 -8.76 18.48
N VAL A 11 -5.06 -9.39 18.52
CA VAL A 11 -4.11 -9.30 17.42
C VAL A 11 -4.74 -9.97 16.21
N VAL A 12 -5.26 -9.17 15.28
CA VAL A 12 -5.71 -9.65 13.98
C VAL A 12 -4.46 -9.91 13.15
N ARG A 13 -4.17 -11.19 12.92
CA ARG A 13 -3.24 -11.58 11.86
C ARG A 13 -4.09 -11.81 10.62
N PRO A 14 -3.96 -10.98 9.57
CA PRO A 14 -4.58 -11.31 8.29
C PRO A 14 -4.13 -12.71 7.91
N ALA A 15 -5.05 -13.55 7.43
CA ALA A 15 -4.65 -14.79 6.79
C ALA A 15 -3.67 -14.42 5.67
N VAL A 16 -2.52 -15.09 5.61
CA VAL A 16 -1.64 -14.97 4.44
C VAL A 16 -2.43 -15.55 3.27
N GLU A 17 -2.98 -14.66 2.45
CA GLU A 17 -3.51 -15.06 1.16
C GLU A 17 -2.33 -15.43 0.27
N ASP A 18 -2.42 -16.60 -0.37
CA ASP A 18 -1.37 -17.13 -1.22
C ASP A 18 -1.32 -16.37 -2.56
N ARG A 19 -0.71 -15.18 -2.52
CA ARG A 19 -0.56 -14.26 -3.65
C ARG A 19 0.90 -13.93 -3.91
N PRO A 20 1.75 -14.94 -4.22
CA PRO A 20 3.20 -14.74 -4.40
C PRO A 20 3.53 -13.74 -5.51
N TRP A 21 2.64 -13.57 -6.49
CA TRP A 21 2.73 -12.59 -7.57
C TRP A 21 2.75 -11.13 -7.11
N LEU A 22 2.25 -10.81 -5.91
CA LEU A 22 2.37 -9.45 -5.35
C LEU A 22 3.82 -9.10 -4.97
N SER A 23 4.71 -10.08 -4.85
CA SER A 23 6.09 -9.90 -4.35
C SER A 23 7.19 -10.17 -5.38
N SER A 24 6.88 -10.75 -6.55
CA SER A 24 7.90 -11.37 -7.40
C SER A 24 8.58 -10.44 -8.39
N ASP A 25 7.97 -9.33 -8.77
CA ASP A 25 8.37 -8.61 -10.00
C ASP A 25 8.97 -7.21 -9.75
N HIS A 26 9.21 -6.84 -8.48
CA HIS A 26 9.53 -5.45 -8.08
C HIS A 26 8.56 -4.39 -8.66
N CYS A 27 7.38 -4.86 -9.11
CA CYS A 27 6.36 -4.08 -9.77
C CYS A 27 5.20 -3.90 -8.79
N ALA A 28 4.78 -2.65 -8.60
CA ALA A 28 3.63 -2.34 -7.76
C ALA A 28 2.30 -2.65 -8.47
N GLY A 29 2.31 -2.77 -9.80
CA GLY A 29 1.12 -2.92 -10.65
C GLY A 29 0.10 -3.94 -10.11
N PRO A 30 0.50 -5.18 -9.79
CA PRO A 30 -0.45 -6.16 -9.30
C PRO A 30 -1.08 -5.78 -7.95
N VAL A 31 -0.36 -5.07 -7.07
CA VAL A 31 -0.93 -4.55 -5.83
C VAL A 31 -1.90 -3.40 -6.12
N LEU A 32 -1.56 -2.51 -7.07
CA LEU A 32 -2.43 -1.40 -7.47
C LEU A 32 -3.73 -1.89 -8.09
N ASP A 33 -3.68 -2.88 -8.98
CA ASP A 33 -4.87 -3.51 -9.58
C ASP A 33 -5.81 -4.07 -8.50
N LEU A 34 -5.25 -4.71 -7.47
CA LEU A 34 -6.02 -5.19 -6.33
C LEU A 34 -6.68 -4.05 -5.56
N LEU A 35 -5.95 -2.96 -5.29
CA LEU A 35 -6.48 -1.81 -4.56
C LEU A 35 -7.59 -1.10 -5.35
N ASP A 36 -7.41 -0.93 -6.66
CA ASP A 36 -8.43 -0.39 -7.57
C ASP A 36 -9.69 -1.26 -7.58
N ALA A 37 -9.53 -2.58 -7.70
CA ALA A 37 -10.65 -3.53 -7.64
C ALA A 37 -11.40 -3.51 -6.29
N LEU A 38 -10.73 -3.11 -5.21
CA LEU A 38 -11.32 -2.90 -3.88
C LEU A 38 -11.92 -1.49 -3.69
N GLY A 39 -11.86 -0.64 -4.73
CA GLY A 39 -12.43 0.70 -4.75
C GLY A 39 -11.58 1.76 -4.04
N TRP A 40 -10.28 1.52 -3.84
CA TRP A 40 -9.39 2.49 -3.24
C TRP A 40 -9.16 3.67 -4.19
N ALA A 41 -9.04 4.87 -3.64
CA ALA A 41 -8.64 6.03 -4.44
C ALA A 41 -7.13 5.96 -4.69
N ILE A 42 -6.72 5.86 -5.95
CA ILE A 42 -5.32 5.79 -6.37
C ILE A 42 -4.95 7.04 -7.17
N VAL A 43 -3.82 7.66 -6.83
CA VAL A 43 -3.28 8.84 -7.51
C VAL A 43 -1.77 8.67 -7.69
N ASP A 44 -1.30 8.87 -8.92
CA ASP A 44 0.12 9.00 -9.24
C ASP A 44 0.56 10.47 -9.28
N THR A 45 1.84 10.72 -9.00
CA THR A 45 2.46 12.05 -9.16
C THR A 45 3.53 12.00 -10.25
N PRO A 46 3.90 13.16 -10.84
CA PRO A 46 4.97 13.21 -11.83
C PRO A 46 6.26 12.52 -11.38
N GLU A 47 6.61 12.60 -10.11
CA GLU A 47 7.80 11.97 -9.54
C GLU A 47 7.69 10.43 -9.39
N ALA A 48 6.69 9.81 -10.01
CA ALA A 48 6.37 8.38 -9.93
C ALA A 48 6.01 7.88 -8.53
N ASN A 49 5.54 8.77 -7.65
CA ASN A 49 4.92 8.34 -6.41
C ASN A 49 3.52 7.82 -6.73
N VAL A 50 3.12 6.72 -6.10
CA VAL A 50 1.73 6.24 -6.15
C VAL A 50 1.16 6.23 -4.75
N HIS A 51 0.00 6.86 -4.60
CA HIS A 51 -0.71 7.04 -3.35
C HIS A 51 -2.07 6.34 -3.44
N ALA A 52 -2.37 5.47 -2.49
CA ALA A 52 -3.66 4.79 -2.39
C ALA A 52 -4.31 5.05 -1.03
N THR A 53 -5.59 5.40 -1.02
CA THR A 53 -6.38 5.63 0.21
C THR A 53 -7.61 4.73 0.21
N SER A 54 -7.87 4.06 1.34
CA SER A 54 -9.03 3.19 1.49
C SER A 54 -10.35 3.96 1.37
N PRO A 55 -11.46 3.31 0.94
CA PRO A 55 -12.75 3.96 0.79
C PRO A 55 -13.28 4.63 2.07
N ASP A 56 -12.90 4.12 3.23
CA ASP A 56 -13.28 4.66 4.55
C ASP A 56 -12.30 5.75 5.05
N GLY A 57 -11.25 6.06 4.29
CA GLY A 57 -10.23 7.06 4.61
C GLY A 57 -9.31 6.69 5.76
N ARG A 58 -9.32 5.44 6.23
CA ARG A 58 -8.58 5.02 7.44
C ARG A 58 -7.19 4.48 7.15
N VAL A 59 -6.97 3.98 5.94
CA VAL A 59 -5.70 3.37 5.53
C VAL A 59 -5.15 4.12 4.34
N TYR A 60 -3.85 4.39 4.41
CA TYR A 60 -3.08 5.02 3.36
C TYR A 60 -1.88 4.13 3.04
N VAL A 61 -1.61 3.93 1.76
CA VAL A 61 -0.44 3.21 1.26
C VAL A 61 0.28 4.08 0.23
N GLY A 62 1.60 4.15 0.33
CA GLY A 62 2.44 4.88 -0.61
C GLY A 62 3.51 3.97 -1.20
N TRP A 63 3.63 3.98 -2.53
CA TRP A 63 4.78 3.47 -3.25
C TRP A 63 5.61 4.66 -3.72
N LEU A 64 6.84 4.73 -3.22
CA LEU A 64 7.77 5.80 -3.52
C LEU A 64 8.97 5.22 -4.27
N PRO A 65 9.57 5.96 -5.21
CA PRO A 65 10.82 5.55 -5.82
C PRO A 65 11.90 5.41 -4.73
N GLU A 66 12.74 4.39 -4.88
CA GLU A 66 13.87 4.15 -3.96
C GLU A 66 14.85 5.33 -3.96
N ASP A 67 15.02 5.99 -5.11
CA ASP A 67 15.81 7.21 -5.27
C ASP A 67 14.91 8.40 -5.66
N PRO A 68 14.74 9.39 -4.78
CA PRO A 68 13.97 10.60 -5.07
C PRO A 68 14.48 11.41 -6.29
N ALA A 69 15.75 11.25 -6.67
CA ALA A 69 16.33 11.90 -7.84
C ALA A 69 16.14 11.10 -9.14
N ALA A 70 15.55 9.89 -9.10
CA ALA A 70 15.30 9.07 -10.28
C ALA A 70 14.42 9.79 -11.32
N TRP A 71 13.48 10.63 -10.88
CA TRP A 71 12.65 11.45 -11.76
C TRP A 71 13.48 12.39 -12.64
N GLN A 72 14.47 13.08 -12.06
CA GLN A 72 15.34 14.01 -12.80
C GLN A 72 16.18 13.33 -13.86
N ARG A 73 16.40 12.01 -13.71
CA ARG A 73 17.16 11.19 -14.65
C ARG A 73 16.29 10.40 -15.61
N ASP A 74 14.96 10.56 -15.54
CA ASP A 74 13.99 9.83 -16.36
C ASP A 74 14.11 8.29 -16.21
N THR A 75 14.40 7.83 -14.99
CA THR A 75 14.58 6.40 -14.67
C THR A 75 13.55 5.88 -13.68
N VAL A 76 12.34 6.44 -13.73
CA VAL A 76 11.23 6.02 -12.85
C VAL A 76 10.28 5.08 -13.58
N TRP A 77 9.65 4.19 -12.82
CA TRP A 77 8.50 3.42 -13.31
C TRP A 77 7.29 4.36 -13.48
N GLN A 78 6.41 4.05 -14.43
CA GLN A 78 5.18 4.81 -14.70
C GLN A 78 4.01 3.83 -14.77
N VAL A 79 2.86 4.23 -14.21
CA VAL A 79 1.61 3.45 -14.21
C VAL A 79 0.96 3.51 -15.59
#